data_AF-A0A6H9Y862-F1
#
_entry.id   AF-A0A6H9Y862-F1
#
_cell.length_a   1.000
_cell.length_b   1.000
_cell.length_c   1.000
_cell.angle_alpha   90.00
_cell.angle_beta   90.00
_cell.angle_gamma   90.00
#
_symmetry.space_group_name_H-M   'P 1'
#
loop_
_entity.id
_entity.type
_entity.pdbx_description
1 polymer ?
#
loop_
_entity_poly.entity_id
_entity_poly.type
_entity_poly.pdbx_seq_one_letter_code
_entity_poly.pdbx_strand_id
1 'polypeptide(L)'
;MDSSLEHLDLGQWAWEFLRRNPAYLADYREFIALWQALETDYGAPPHRDFHRWKNDPRATRPAWDPALSTGAACVADEEDRQLIECWMGSKWGFYQFPQDPALPAWQLESPLNWRPPPGLRFDRPALSASEIRLTFDLALPLPAQLEAARTWLLSSQAALKRQGLAVPHSLTNQRTRWTELLHAWDSQSGDLLDEARAMVEGGYREILRLQGKPQAD
;
A
#
# COMPACT_ATOMS: atom_id res chain seq x y z
N MET A 1 36.78 -11.49 -5.00
CA MET A 1 35.46 -10.97 -4.59
C MET A 1 34.72 -12.14 -3.95
N ASP A 2 33.97 -11.89 -2.88
CA ASP A 2 33.27 -12.94 -2.13
C ASP A 2 32.14 -13.51 -3.00
N SER A 3 32.32 -14.75 -3.48
CA SER A 3 31.40 -15.44 -4.40
C SER A 3 29.99 -15.65 -3.79
N SER A 4 29.86 -15.49 -2.47
CA SER A 4 28.59 -15.60 -1.75
C SER A 4 27.57 -14.49 -2.07
N LEU A 5 28.02 -13.34 -2.60
CA LEU A 5 27.14 -12.22 -2.96
C LEU A 5 26.58 -12.32 -4.39
N GLU A 6 27.18 -13.15 -5.25
CA GLU A 6 26.85 -13.21 -6.68
C GLU A 6 25.47 -13.86 -6.96
N HIS A 7 24.91 -14.57 -5.98
CA HIS A 7 23.69 -15.37 -6.13
C HIS A 7 22.53 -14.89 -5.25
N LEU A 8 22.64 -13.70 -4.64
CA LEU A 8 21.57 -13.21 -3.77
C LEU A 8 20.34 -12.79 -4.57
N ASP A 9 19.17 -13.23 -4.13
CA ASP A 9 17.89 -12.74 -4.62
C ASP A 9 17.56 -11.33 -4.07
N LEU A 10 16.45 -10.75 -4.54
CA LEU A 10 15.99 -9.42 -4.11
C LEU A 10 15.85 -9.31 -2.58
N GLY A 11 15.26 -10.31 -1.95
CA GLY A 11 15.01 -10.32 -0.51
C GLY A 11 16.29 -10.45 0.30
N GLN A 12 17.22 -11.27 -0.19
CA GLN A 12 18.55 -11.44 0.38
C GLN A 12 19.39 -10.17 0.26
N TRP A 13 19.30 -9.46 -0.86
CA TRP A 13 19.89 -8.12 -1.00
C TRP A 13 19.31 -7.13 0.01
N ALA A 14 17.99 -7.06 0.13
CA ALA A 14 17.33 -6.20 1.12
C ALA A 14 17.81 -6.50 2.55
N TRP A 15 18.00 -7.77 2.86
CA TRP A 15 18.53 -8.20 4.16
C TRP A 15 19.97 -7.76 4.41
N GLU A 16 20.88 -7.91 3.43
CA GLU A 16 22.28 -7.47 3.60
C GLU A 16 22.37 -5.98 3.96
N PHE A 17 21.51 -5.14 3.39
CA PHE A 17 21.45 -3.72 3.78
C PHE A 17 20.80 -3.53 5.16
N LEU A 18 19.67 -4.18 5.42
CA LEU A 18 18.95 -4.01 6.68
C LEU A 18 19.75 -4.50 7.90
N ARG A 19 20.45 -5.64 7.81
CA ARG A 19 21.24 -6.18 8.93
C ARG A 19 22.42 -5.31 9.35
N ARG A 20 22.78 -4.31 8.52
CA ARG A 20 23.80 -3.29 8.80
C ARG A 20 23.19 -1.95 9.22
N ASN A 21 21.87 -1.82 9.21
CA ASN A 21 21.18 -0.61 9.65
C ASN A 21 21.34 -0.44 11.17
N PRO A 22 21.91 0.68 11.67
CA PRO A 22 22.14 0.88 13.10
C PRO A 22 20.86 0.91 13.94
N ALA A 23 19.75 1.38 13.36
CA ALA A 23 18.46 1.39 14.05
C ALA A 23 17.86 -0.02 14.14
N TYR A 24 17.99 -0.84 13.09
CA TYR A 24 17.60 -2.26 13.16
C TYR A 24 18.43 -3.00 14.21
N LEU A 25 19.75 -2.78 14.23
CA LEU A 25 20.65 -3.38 15.22
C LEU A 25 20.31 -2.96 16.66
N ALA A 26 19.90 -1.71 16.88
CA ALA A 26 19.46 -1.24 18.19
C ALA A 26 18.16 -1.93 18.62
N ASP A 27 17.14 -1.91 17.75
CA ASP A 27 15.85 -2.53 18.03
C ASP A 27 15.98 -4.04 18.23
N TYR A 28 16.79 -4.74 17.42
CA TYR A 28 17.00 -6.17 17.55
C TYR A 28 17.68 -6.53 18.87
N ARG A 29 18.67 -5.75 19.33
CA ARG A 29 19.32 -5.97 20.64
C ARG A 29 18.32 -5.85 21.79
N GLU A 30 17.44 -4.86 21.73
CA GLU A 30 16.39 -4.69 22.73
C GLU A 30 15.38 -5.85 22.67
N PHE A 31 14.95 -6.21 21.47
CA PHE A 31 14.03 -7.31 21.20
C PHE A 31 14.54 -8.64 21.76
N ILE A 32 15.78 -9.04 21.41
CA ILE A 32 16.31 -10.35 21.81
C ILE A 32 16.53 -10.43 23.33
N ALA A 33 16.94 -9.32 23.96
CA ALA A 33 17.08 -9.26 25.42
C ALA A 33 15.74 -9.43 26.13
N LEU A 34 14.69 -8.76 25.65
CA LEU A 34 13.33 -8.92 26.17
C LEU A 34 12.80 -10.33 25.94
N TRP A 35 13.00 -10.88 24.74
CA TRP A 35 12.56 -12.23 24.40
C TRP A 35 13.20 -13.29 25.31
N GLN A 36 14.51 -13.23 25.51
CA GLN A 36 15.24 -14.15 26.39
C GLN A 36 14.82 -14.02 27.87
N ALA A 37 14.56 -12.79 28.34
CA ALA A 37 14.03 -12.58 29.69
C ALA A 37 12.63 -13.21 29.84
N LEU A 38 11.75 -13.02 28.86
CA LEU A 38 10.42 -13.62 28.84
C LEU A 38 10.48 -15.15 28.75
N GLU A 39 11.40 -15.72 27.98
CA GLU A 39 11.60 -17.18 27.93
C GLU A 39 12.14 -17.75 29.24
N THR A 40 12.95 -16.98 29.97
CA THR A 40 13.43 -17.36 31.30
C THR A 40 12.27 -17.43 32.30
N ASP A 41 11.35 -16.47 32.24
CA ASP A 41 10.23 -16.35 33.17
C ASP A 41 9.07 -17.32 32.85
N TYR A 42 8.83 -17.59 31.56
CA TYR A 42 7.63 -18.30 31.08
C TYR A 42 7.91 -19.56 30.25
N GLY A 43 9.18 -19.89 30.01
CA GLY A 43 9.62 -21.03 29.21
C GLY A 43 9.68 -20.77 27.70
N ALA A 44 10.22 -21.76 26.98
CA ALA A 44 10.33 -21.76 25.53
C ALA A 44 9.36 -22.78 24.89
N PRO A 45 8.96 -22.60 23.61
CA PRO A 45 8.13 -23.56 22.89
C PRO A 45 8.81 -24.94 22.85
N PRO A 46 8.03 -26.04 22.88
CA PRO A 46 6.56 -26.08 22.92
C PRO A 46 5.96 -25.91 24.33
N HIS A 47 6.77 -25.78 25.38
CA HIS A 47 6.33 -25.82 26.79
C HIS A 47 6.07 -24.44 27.42
N ARG A 48 6.16 -23.37 26.64
CA ARG A 48 5.93 -21.99 27.10
C ARG A 48 4.52 -21.81 27.64
N ASP A 49 4.39 -21.15 28.79
CA ASP A 49 3.10 -20.62 29.25
C ASP A 49 2.71 -19.39 28.42
N PHE A 50 2.12 -19.65 27.26
CA PHE A 50 1.80 -18.60 26.29
C PHE A 50 0.79 -17.58 26.83
N HIS A 51 -0.15 -18.01 27.67
CA HIS A 51 -1.18 -17.11 28.21
C HIS A 51 -0.55 -16.08 29.16
N ARG A 52 0.34 -16.52 30.07
CA ARG A 52 1.05 -15.58 30.95
C ARG A 52 2.06 -14.73 30.19
N TRP A 53 2.78 -15.34 29.24
CA TRP A 53 3.74 -14.64 28.39
C TRP A 53 3.08 -13.48 27.62
N LYS A 54 1.95 -13.73 26.94
CA LYS A 54 1.24 -12.73 26.13
C LYS A 54 0.71 -11.56 26.95
N ASN A 55 0.34 -11.81 28.21
CA ASN A 55 -0.22 -10.80 29.12
C ASN A 55 0.88 -10.04 29.89
N ASP A 56 2.16 -10.38 29.73
CA ASP A 56 3.25 -9.62 30.34
C ASP A 56 3.40 -8.26 29.63
N PRO A 57 3.45 -7.13 30.37
CA PRO A 57 3.60 -5.81 29.76
C PRO A 57 4.86 -5.65 28.88
N ARG A 58 5.91 -6.46 29.11
CA ARG A 58 7.14 -6.47 28.31
C ARG A 58 6.95 -7.15 26.95
N ALA A 59 5.95 -8.02 26.81
CA ALA A 59 5.68 -8.77 25.58
C ALA A 59 4.96 -7.93 24.51
N THR A 60 4.51 -6.71 24.84
CA THR A 60 3.80 -5.84 23.91
C THR A 60 4.36 -4.42 23.87
N ARG A 61 4.20 -3.74 22.73
CA ARG A 61 4.53 -2.33 22.49
C ARG A 61 3.31 -1.60 21.92
N PRO A 62 3.24 -0.26 22.03
CA PRO A 62 2.30 0.52 21.22
C PRO A 62 2.45 0.16 19.74
N ALA A 63 1.33 -0.01 19.04
CA ALA A 63 1.33 -0.39 17.64
C ALA A 63 2.19 0.56 16.79
N TRP A 64 2.93 -0.01 15.84
CA TRP A 64 3.70 0.80 14.90
C TRP A 64 2.76 1.56 13.96
N ASP A 65 3.16 2.78 13.55
CA ASP A 65 2.38 3.63 12.67
C ASP A 65 2.01 2.88 11.37
N PRO A 66 0.72 2.60 11.12
CA PRO A 66 0.28 1.92 9.91
C PRO A 66 0.65 2.67 8.62
N ALA A 67 0.79 4.00 8.67
CA ALA A 67 1.20 4.81 7.52
C ALA A 67 2.70 4.64 7.16
N LEU A 68 3.49 4.12 8.10
CA LEU A 68 4.90 3.78 7.94
C LEU A 68 5.14 2.27 7.84
N SER A 69 4.13 1.45 8.10
CA SER A 69 4.19 -0.01 7.93
C SER A 69 4.15 -0.38 6.45
N THR A 70 4.90 -1.42 6.10
CA THR A 70 4.78 -2.07 4.81
C THR A 70 3.77 -3.23 4.93
N GLY A 71 2.84 -3.38 3.98
CA GLY A 71 1.78 -4.39 4.04
C GLY A 71 0.75 -4.23 5.19
N ALA A 72 -0.12 -5.23 5.36
CA ALA A 72 -1.16 -5.23 6.39
C ALA A 72 -0.54 -5.33 7.79
N ALA A 73 -0.82 -4.38 8.69
CA ALA A 73 -0.34 -4.42 10.06
C ALA A 73 -0.76 -5.72 10.76
N CYS A 74 0.08 -6.23 11.66
CA CYS A 74 -0.37 -7.27 12.58
C CYS A 74 -1.55 -6.72 13.41
N VAL A 75 -2.56 -7.56 13.66
CA VAL A 75 -3.73 -7.20 14.45
C VAL A 75 -3.26 -6.72 15.83
N ALA A 76 -3.49 -5.45 16.14
CA ALA A 76 -3.31 -4.91 17.48
C ALA A 76 -4.45 -5.41 18.37
N ASP A 77 -4.21 -5.47 19.68
CA ASP A 77 -5.29 -5.74 20.63
C ASP A 77 -6.21 -4.51 20.80
N GLU A 78 -7.22 -4.63 21.66
CA GLU A 78 -8.22 -3.58 21.93
C GLU A 78 -7.60 -2.29 22.51
N GLU A 79 -6.34 -2.34 22.98
CA GLU A 79 -5.59 -1.20 23.50
C GLU A 79 -4.53 -0.67 22.50
N ASP A 80 -4.64 -1.02 21.22
CA ASP A 80 -3.69 -0.67 20.16
C ASP A 80 -2.25 -1.12 20.47
N ARG A 81 -2.08 -2.27 21.15
CA ARG A 81 -0.76 -2.87 21.42
C ARG A 81 -0.50 -4.05 20.51
N GLN A 82 0.76 -4.22 20.13
CA GLN A 82 1.25 -5.31 19.31
C GLN A 82 2.31 -6.10 20.09
N LEU A 83 2.32 -7.43 19.90
CA LEU A 83 3.41 -8.27 20.39
C LEU A 83 4.75 -7.78 19.84
N ILE A 84 5.82 -7.89 20.64
CA ILE A 84 7.14 -7.33 20.30
C ILE A 84 7.71 -7.86 18.98
N GLU A 85 7.45 -9.12 18.62
CA GLU A 85 7.85 -9.71 17.34
C GLU A 85 7.02 -9.15 16.17
N CYS A 86 5.72 -8.92 16.39
CA CYS A 86 4.84 -8.31 15.41
C CYS A 86 5.23 -6.85 15.15
N TRP A 87 5.57 -6.12 16.21
CA TRP A 87 6.05 -4.74 16.14
C TRP A 87 7.33 -4.63 15.29
N MET A 88 8.30 -5.51 15.51
CA MET A 88 9.52 -5.59 14.69
C MET A 88 9.18 -5.87 13.23
N GLY A 89 8.27 -6.81 12.95
CA GLY A 89 7.81 -7.11 11.60
C GLY A 89 7.13 -5.91 10.92
N SER A 90 6.27 -5.19 11.63
CA SER A 90 5.58 -3.99 11.12
C SER A 90 6.53 -2.83 10.82
N LYS A 91 7.55 -2.62 11.66
CA LYS A 91 8.55 -1.55 11.46
C LYS A 91 9.54 -1.88 10.34
N TRP A 92 10.02 -3.12 10.27
CA TRP A 92 11.14 -3.50 9.42
C TRP A 92 10.76 -4.32 8.18
N GLY A 93 9.50 -4.72 8.07
CA GLY A 93 8.96 -5.29 6.84
C GLY A 93 8.98 -6.80 6.74
N PHE A 94 8.92 -7.55 7.84
CA PHE A 94 8.91 -9.02 7.83
C PHE A 94 7.54 -9.58 8.25
N TYR A 95 7.09 -10.66 7.61
CA TYR A 95 5.94 -11.44 8.09
C TYR A 95 6.32 -12.45 9.18
N GLN A 96 7.59 -12.86 9.21
CA GLN A 96 8.13 -13.82 10.17
C GLN A 96 8.76 -13.12 11.38
N PHE A 97 9.21 -13.95 12.34
CA PHE A 97 10.01 -13.52 13.48
C PHE A 97 11.24 -12.70 13.03
N PRO A 98 11.69 -11.71 13.84
CA PRO A 98 12.85 -10.89 13.49
C PRO A 98 14.10 -11.72 13.23
N GLN A 99 14.80 -11.43 12.13
CA GLN A 99 15.99 -12.16 11.71
C GLN A 99 17.23 -11.71 12.49
N ASP A 100 18.11 -12.64 12.88
CA ASP A 100 19.36 -12.29 13.57
C ASP A 100 20.34 -11.57 12.63
N PRO A 101 20.70 -10.30 12.88
CA PRO A 101 21.59 -9.52 12.02
C PRO A 101 22.99 -10.12 11.85
N ALA A 102 23.40 -11.05 12.71
CA ALA A 102 24.66 -11.79 12.56
C ALA A 102 24.61 -12.78 11.39
N LEU A 103 23.41 -13.23 10.98
CA LEU A 103 23.24 -14.17 9.88
C LEU A 103 23.38 -13.45 8.53
N PRO A 104 24.31 -13.86 7.66
CA PRO A 104 24.37 -13.37 6.30
C PRO A 104 23.20 -13.94 5.46
N ALA A 105 22.85 -13.25 4.38
CA ALA A 105 21.66 -13.58 3.59
C ALA A 105 21.64 -15.00 3.00
N TRP A 106 22.81 -15.56 2.68
CA TRP A 106 22.94 -16.92 2.15
C TRP A 106 22.67 -18.01 3.20
N GLN A 107 22.62 -17.67 4.49
CA GLN A 107 22.20 -18.59 5.57
C GLN A 107 20.71 -18.53 5.86
N LEU A 108 19.98 -17.55 5.30
CA LEU A 108 18.56 -17.41 5.50
C LEU A 108 17.78 -18.21 4.44
N GLU A 109 16.61 -18.69 4.84
CA GLU A 109 15.68 -19.33 3.91
C GLU A 109 15.29 -18.34 2.79
N SER A 110 15.37 -18.81 1.54
CA SER A 110 14.97 -18.04 0.36
C SER A 110 13.65 -18.59 -0.21
N PRO A 111 12.72 -17.71 -0.62
CA PRO A 111 12.77 -16.27 -0.47
C PRO A 111 12.49 -15.85 0.98
N LEU A 112 13.19 -14.82 1.45
CA LEU A 112 12.85 -14.17 2.71
C LEU A 112 11.42 -13.64 2.65
N ASN A 113 10.63 -13.91 3.70
CA ASN A 113 9.22 -13.58 3.73
C ASN A 113 8.98 -12.10 4.12
N TRP A 114 9.29 -11.21 3.19
CA TRP A 114 9.08 -9.77 3.30
C TRP A 114 7.60 -9.40 3.16
N ARG A 115 7.21 -8.35 3.88
CA ARG A 115 5.96 -7.64 3.67
C ARG A 115 6.02 -6.92 2.31
N PRO A 116 4.88 -6.77 1.61
CA PRO A 116 4.82 -6.03 0.37
C PRO A 116 5.44 -4.64 0.56
N PRO A 117 6.22 -4.14 -0.40
CA PRO A 117 6.79 -2.80 -0.32
C PRO A 117 5.70 -1.76 -0.02
N PRO A 118 6.06 -0.63 0.60
CA PRO A 118 5.08 0.42 0.86
C PRO A 118 4.42 0.79 -0.48
N GLY A 119 3.09 0.90 -0.47
CA GLY A 119 2.33 1.22 -1.67
C GLY A 119 2.88 2.49 -2.30
N LEU A 120 3.02 2.51 -3.62
CA LEU A 120 3.46 3.70 -4.32
C LEU A 120 2.58 4.87 -3.94
N ARG A 121 3.22 5.96 -3.53
CA ARG A 121 2.53 7.19 -3.24
C ARG A 121 2.28 7.88 -4.56
N PHE A 122 1.03 7.81 -5.01
CA PHE A 122 0.56 8.66 -6.09
C PHE A 122 0.32 10.04 -5.49
N ASP A 123 1.16 11.00 -5.89
CA ASP A 123 0.90 12.40 -5.57
C ASP A 123 -0.47 12.78 -6.11
N ARG A 124 -1.20 13.58 -5.32
CA ARG A 124 -2.55 14.02 -5.65
C ARG A 124 -2.59 15.51 -6.06
N PRO A 125 -1.91 15.95 -7.13
CA PRO A 125 -2.37 17.15 -7.81
C PRO A 125 -3.65 16.75 -8.56
N ALA A 126 -4.79 16.94 -7.91
CA ALA A 126 -6.09 16.77 -8.57
C ALA A 126 -6.18 17.79 -9.70
N LEU A 127 -6.47 17.32 -10.92
CA LEU A 127 -6.76 18.21 -12.05
C LEU A 127 -8.21 18.71 -11.93
N SER A 128 -9.10 17.84 -11.44
CA SER A 128 -10.50 18.13 -11.13
C SER A 128 -11.03 17.11 -10.11
N ALA A 129 -12.33 17.14 -9.79
CA ALA A 129 -12.97 16.17 -8.90
C ALA A 129 -12.89 14.72 -9.43
N SER A 130 -12.80 14.53 -10.75
CA SER A 130 -12.80 13.23 -11.41
C SER A 130 -11.50 12.90 -12.15
N GLU A 131 -10.50 13.79 -12.12
CA GLU A 131 -9.23 13.63 -12.83
C GLU A 131 -8.03 13.74 -11.90
N ILE A 132 -7.07 12.85 -12.14
CA ILE A 132 -5.86 12.73 -11.34
C ILE A 132 -4.64 12.61 -12.27
N ARG A 133 -3.47 13.02 -11.77
CA ARG A 133 -2.19 12.71 -12.40
C ARG A 133 -1.51 11.61 -11.59
N LEU A 134 -1.11 10.54 -12.28
CA LEU A 134 -0.28 9.48 -11.71
C LEU A 134 1.13 9.61 -12.28
N THR A 135 2.13 9.50 -11.42
CA THR A 135 3.54 9.47 -11.80
C THR A 135 4.06 8.05 -11.63
N PHE A 136 4.80 7.57 -12.62
CA PHE A 136 5.45 6.27 -12.60
C PHE A 136 6.96 6.45 -12.66
N ASP A 137 7.68 5.69 -11.85
CA ASP A 137 9.14 5.67 -11.91
C ASP A 137 9.59 4.57 -12.89
N LEU A 138 10.11 4.97 -14.04
CA LEU A 138 10.54 4.02 -15.06
C LEU A 138 11.79 3.22 -14.67
N ALA A 139 12.47 3.57 -13.57
CA ALA A 139 13.54 2.77 -13.00
C ALA A 139 13.02 1.56 -12.20
N LEU A 140 11.71 1.50 -11.88
CA LEU A 140 11.09 0.44 -11.10
C LEU A 140 10.19 -0.47 -11.97
N PRO A 141 9.95 -1.74 -11.56
CA PRO A 141 9.10 -2.65 -12.32
C PRO A 141 7.65 -2.13 -12.50
N LEU A 142 7.26 -1.83 -13.73
CA LEU A 142 5.93 -1.30 -14.07
C LEU A 142 4.74 -2.14 -13.55
N PRO A 143 4.75 -3.49 -13.58
CA PRO A 143 3.58 -4.27 -13.14
C PRO A 143 3.15 -3.98 -11.70
N ALA A 144 4.11 -3.90 -10.78
CA ALA A 144 3.81 -3.55 -9.39
C ALA A 144 3.23 -2.14 -9.26
N GLN A 145 3.69 -1.22 -10.11
CA GLN A 145 3.18 0.15 -10.12
C GLN A 145 1.77 0.26 -10.65
N LEU A 146 1.45 -0.50 -11.70
CA LEU A 146 0.12 -0.53 -12.30
C LEU A 146 -0.92 -1.14 -11.35
N GLU A 147 -0.59 -2.21 -10.63
CA GLU A 147 -1.51 -2.79 -9.64
C GLU A 147 -1.75 -1.85 -8.44
N ALA A 148 -0.71 -1.16 -7.97
CA ALA A 148 -0.87 -0.12 -6.94
C ALA A 148 -1.77 1.02 -7.45
N ALA A 149 -1.54 1.49 -8.68
CA ALA A 149 -2.36 2.54 -9.31
C ALA A 149 -3.82 2.12 -9.43
N ARG A 150 -4.06 0.87 -9.86
CA ARG A 150 -5.39 0.29 -9.97
C ARG A 150 -6.13 0.27 -8.64
N THR A 151 -5.51 -0.27 -7.58
CA THR A 151 -6.12 -0.31 -6.24
C THR A 151 -6.45 1.10 -5.75
N TRP A 152 -5.54 2.06 -5.94
CA TRP A 152 -5.75 3.45 -5.56
C TRP A 152 -6.89 4.12 -6.35
N LEU A 153 -6.96 3.89 -7.66
CA LEU A 153 -8.01 4.40 -8.55
C LEU A 153 -9.39 3.87 -8.15
N LEU A 154 -9.49 2.58 -7.87
CA LEU A 154 -10.75 1.95 -7.43
C LEU A 154 -11.22 2.52 -6.09
N SER A 155 -10.30 2.70 -5.13
CA SER A 155 -10.61 3.33 -3.84
C SER A 155 -11.08 4.79 -4.01
N SER A 156 -10.39 5.56 -4.85
CA SER A 156 -10.76 6.95 -5.15
C SER A 156 -12.12 7.05 -5.82
N GLN A 157 -12.42 6.17 -6.78
CA GLN A 157 -13.72 6.10 -7.41
C GLN A 157 -14.82 5.73 -6.41
N ALA A 158 -14.56 4.80 -5.49
CA ALA A 158 -15.50 4.46 -4.42
C ALA A 158 -15.73 5.65 -3.46
N ALA A 159 -14.71 6.47 -3.19
CA ALA A 159 -14.85 7.69 -2.39
C ALA A 159 -15.73 8.73 -3.09
N LEU A 160 -15.54 8.95 -4.40
CA LEU A 160 -16.38 9.86 -5.19
C LEU A 160 -17.85 9.39 -5.24
N LYS A 161 -18.10 8.08 -5.38
CA LYS A 161 -19.46 7.52 -5.28
C LYS A 161 -20.12 7.84 -3.94
N ARG A 162 -19.38 7.72 -2.83
CA ARG A 162 -19.89 8.07 -1.49
C ARG A 162 -20.20 9.56 -1.32
N GLN A 163 -19.58 10.42 -2.13
CA GLN A 163 -19.86 11.86 -2.19
C GLN A 163 -21.05 12.20 -3.11
N GLY A 164 -21.72 11.19 -3.69
CA GLY A 164 -22.87 11.39 -4.57
C GLY A 164 -22.49 11.67 -6.03
N LEU A 165 -21.22 11.60 -6.40
CA LEU A 165 -20.80 11.78 -7.79
C LEU A 165 -21.09 10.52 -8.61
N ALA A 166 -21.62 10.71 -9.82
CA ALA A 166 -22.05 9.65 -10.72
C ALA A 166 -20.89 8.97 -11.47
N VAL A 167 -19.87 8.48 -10.74
CA VAL A 167 -18.69 7.81 -11.33
C VAL A 167 -18.76 6.28 -11.21
N PRO A 168 -18.19 5.50 -12.16
CA PRO A 168 -17.75 5.96 -13.48
C PRO A 168 -18.92 6.48 -14.30
N HIS A 169 -18.65 7.40 -15.20
CA HIS A 169 -19.65 7.87 -16.17
C HIS A 169 -20.11 6.68 -17.03
N SER A 170 -21.40 6.61 -17.31
CA SER A 170 -22.03 5.63 -18.19
C SER A 170 -23.14 6.31 -18.96
N LEU A 171 -23.55 5.74 -20.10
CA LEU A 171 -24.71 6.25 -20.85
C LEU A 171 -25.95 6.37 -19.97
N THR A 172 -26.15 5.42 -19.05
CA THR A 172 -27.32 5.37 -18.17
C THR A 172 -27.32 6.53 -17.18
N ASN A 173 -26.19 6.78 -16.49
CA ASN A 173 -26.13 7.80 -15.44
C ASN A 173 -25.83 9.22 -15.97
N GLN A 174 -25.42 9.36 -17.23
CA GLN A 174 -25.20 10.68 -17.86
C GLN A 174 -26.38 11.13 -18.75
N ARG A 175 -27.36 10.26 -19.02
CA ARG A 175 -28.45 10.55 -19.98
C ARG A 175 -29.14 11.88 -19.71
N THR A 176 -29.62 12.10 -18.48
CA THR A 176 -30.31 13.33 -18.11
C THR A 176 -29.44 14.56 -18.35
N ARG A 177 -28.19 14.52 -17.88
CA ARG A 177 -27.23 15.63 -18.02
C ARG A 177 -26.95 15.96 -19.48
N TRP A 178 -26.73 14.96 -20.33
CA TRP A 178 -26.48 15.20 -21.75
C TRP A 178 -27.72 15.70 -22.49
N THR A 179 -28.92 15.27 -22.10
CA THR A 179 -30.16 15.84 -22.64
C THR A 179 -30.29 17.32 -22.29
N GLU A 180 -29.96 17.72 -21.06
CA GLU A 180 -29.95 19.13 -20.65
C GLU A 180 -28.93 19.95 -21.46
N LEU A 181 -27.73 19.42 -21.69
CA LEU A 181 -26.71 20.07 -22.51
C LEU A 181 -27.15 20.24 -23.97
N LEU A 182 -27.79 19.21 -24.56
CA LEU A 182 -28.34 19.29 -25.91
C LEU A 182 -29.45 20.35 -25.99
N HIS A 183 -30.36 20.41 -25.02
CA HIS A 183 -31.39 21.46 -24.99
C HIS A 183 -30.80 22.87 -24.84
N ALA A 184 -29.78 23.04 -24.00
CA ALA A 184 -29.08 24.32 -23.86
C ALA A 184 -28.41 24.74 -25.18
N TRP A 185 -27.80 23.78 -25.89
CA TRP A 185 -27.24 24.01 -27.22
C TRP A 185 -28.30 24.37 -28.26
N ASP A 186 -29.37 23.59 -28.38
CA ASP A 186 -30.41 23.81 -29.39
C ASP A 186 -31.14 25.14 -29.18
N SER A 187 -31.37 25.53 -27.92
CA SER A 187 -31.97 26.82 -27.57
C SER A 187 -30.97 27.99 -27.60
N GLN A 188 -29.67 27.71 -27.70
CA GLN A 188 -28.58 28.68 -27.56
C GLN A 188 -28.73 29.56 -26.30
N SER A 189 -29.18 28.96 -25.19
CA SER A 189 -29.54 29.68 -23.97
C SER A 189 -29.39 28.83 -22.71
N GLY A 190 -29.27 29.50 -21.56
CA GLY A 190 -29.20 28.87 -20.23
C GLY A 190 -27.78 28.64 -19.70
N ASP A 191 -27.70 28.28 -18.42
CA ASP A 191 -26.45 28.23 -17.65
C ASP A 191 -25.48 27.11 -18.08
N LEU A 192 -25.93 26.19 -18.93
CA LEU A 192 -25.15 25.06 -19.42
C LEU A 192 -24.59 25.28 -20.83
N LEU A 193 -24.83 26.44 -21.45
CA LEU A 193 -24.47 26.69 -22.84
C LEU A 193 -22.95 26.60 -23.09
N ASP A 194 -22.13 27.09 -22.17
CA ASP A 194 -20.67 27.03 -22.30
C ASP A 194 -20.15 25.59 -22.22
N GLU A 195 -20.71 24.78 -21.32
CA GLU A 195 -20.39 23.34 -21.23
C GLU A 195 -20.89 22.57 -22.45
N ALA A 196 -22.08 22.91 -22.95
CA ALA A 196 -22.64 22.31 -24.16
C ALA A 196 -21.79 22.64 -25.39
N ARG A 197 -21.29 23.88 -25.50
CA ARG A 197 -20.34 24.29 -26.55
C ARG A 197 -19.05 23.49 -26.48
N ALA A 198 -18.46 23.36 -25.29
CA ALA A 198 -17.27 22.52 -25.10
C ALA A 198 -17.53 21.05 -25.49
N MET A 199 -18.73 20.53 -25.17
CA MET A 199 -19.12 19.17 -25.52
C MET A 199 -19.32 18.97 -27.03
N VAL A 200 -19.79 20.00 -27.76
CA VAL A 200 -19.88 19.99 -29.23
C VAL A 200 -18.51 20.11 -29.88
N GLU A 201 -17.64 20.98 -29.38
CA GLU A 201 -16.31 21.25 -29.96
C GLU A 201 -15.34 20.07 -29.78
N GLY A 202 -15.36 19.38 -28.63
CA GLY A 202 -14.42 18.30 -28.33
C GLY A 202 -15.04 16.99 -27.81
N GLY A 203 -16.29 17.03 -27.37
CA GLY A 203 -16.83 16.07 -26.39
C GLY A 203 -17.52 14.81 -26.93
N TYR A 204 -17.84 14.71 -28.22
CA TYR A 204 -18.35 13.44 -28.77
C TYR A 204 -17.33 12.30 -28.60
N ARG A 205 -16.02 12.63 -28.63
CA ARG A 205 -14.92 11.68 -28.41
C ARG A 205 -14.90 11.16 -26.97
N GLU A 206 -15.26 11.99 -25.99
CA GLU A 206 -15.36 11.56 -24.58
C GLU A 206 -16.50 10.56 -24.36
N ILE A 207 -17.63 10.75 -25.06
CA ILE A 207 -18.75 9.78 -25.02
C ILE A 207 -18.31 8.43 -25.60
N LEU A 208 -17.55 8.45 -26.69
CA LEU A 208 -17.01 7.23 -27.30
C LEU A 208 -16.00 6.50 -26.40
N ARG A 209 -15.23 7.23 -25.58
CA ARG A 209 -14.30 6.61 -24.61
C ARG A 209 -14.99 5.76 -23.55
N LEU A 210 -16.30 5.95 -23.31
CA LEU A 210 -17.07 5.09 -22.41
C LEU A 210 -17.20 3.63 -22.91
N GLN A 211 -16.86 3.34 -24.18
CA GLN A 211 -16.88 1.97 -24.73
C GLN A 211 -15.71 1.09 -24.23
N GLY A 212 -14.76 1.65 -23.48
CA GLY A 212 -13.78 0.91 -22.67
C GLY A 212 -12.70 0.14 -23.45
N LYS A 213 -12.65 0.24 -24.78
CA LYS A 213 -11.57 -0.38 -25.57
C LYS A 213 -10.46 0.64 -25.81
N PRO A 214 -9.20 0.37 -25.42
CA PRO A 214 -8.08 1.16 -25.90
C PRO A 214 -8.03 1.03 -27.42
N GLN A 215 -7.96 2.17 -28.11
CA GLN A 215 -7.62 2.21 -29.52
C GLN A 215 -6.16 1.79 -29.62
N ALA A 216 -5.89 0.64 -30.24
CA ALA A 216 -4.53 0.27 -30.60
C ALA A 216 -4.13 1.13 -31.80
N ASP A 217 -3.05 1.90 -31.66
CA ASP A 217 -2.33 2.53 -32.76
C ASP A 217 -1.62 1.48 -33.63
#